data_AF-A0A4Q4YRX2-F1
#
_entry.id   AF-A0A4Q4YRX2-F1
#
_cell.length_a   1.000
_cell.length_b   1.000
_cell.length_c   1.000
_cell.angle_alpha   90.00
_cell.angle_beta   90.00
_cell.angle_gamma   90.00
#
_symmetry.space_group_name_H-M   'P 1'
#
loop_
_entity.id
_entity.type
_entity.pdbx_description
1 polymer ?
#
loop_
_entity_poly.entity_id
_entity_poly.type
_entity_poly.pdbx_seq_one_letter_code
_entity_poly.pdbx_strand_id
1 'polypeptide(L)'
;MEHKTSAVSDEPVQVLFVLQNKFDLLDFAGPLEVLAQARADKKDDASRAFDCTIAGAESKILSDQGVVIDSQISFKEAHGRLNEFDVLVVVGGDSDHVLKSKSEPMPIITAFAELQKNNPTRERTLLSVCTGSLFLAELGILSGLSATTHPDYMTAFENLCSHSAVRDLQERTDVMEDARYVVNNLRFDIGDEDENPYIRRKSDAGRRPSNARKGSMSFKESNTRRESITRRAAMRLGGLRVITAGGVSAGIDAALYLVSIVVDEEVAEEVAGMLQHTWTKGVVVDGLDVPDHMITFLRPKDKQPPNFATFKVPRTFNKMDLRDYLLHAYEVATLGVRSQLRQQRPRRSKVHGRIYRPPPIKTMTVELAKPFVWPARPEDKTPWTSEREERQDAATRRQRSWQSKIQKTGKMPLREETKAQASRATLREQAKRLLEQGGWESGTAVDPRFVQPKKDDGVD
;
A
#
# COMPACT_ATOMS: atom_id res chain seq x y z
N MET A 1 9.30 32.97 -16.90
CA MET A 1 8.10 33.23 -16.09
C MET A 1 7.56 31.86 -15.67
N GLU A 2 8.34 31.15 -14.86
CA GLU A 2 8.13 30.98 -13.41
C GLU A 2 6.94 30.07 -13.11
N HIS A 3 7.21 28.76 -13.10
CA HIS A 3 6.40 27.78 -12.40
C HIS A 3 6.89 27.73 -10.93
N LYS A 4 6.45 28.68 -10.11
CA LYS A 4 6.53 28.54 -8.64
C LYS A 4 5.30 27.74 -8.19
N THR A 5 5.47 26.44 -8.04
CA THR A 5 4.44 25.51 -7.53
C THR A 5 4.71 25.13 -6.08
N SER A 6 4.48 26.07 -5.17
CA SER A 6 4.03 25.79 -3.79
C SER A 6 3.86 27.12 -3.06
N ALA A 7 2.81 27.24 -2.27
CA ALA A 7 2.56 28.38 -1.40
C ALA A 7 3.48 28.30 -0.17
N VAL A 8 4.79 28.42 -0.38
CA VAL A 8 5.76 28.71 0.67
C VAL A 8 5.97 30.22 0.63
N SER A 9 5.70 30.89 1.74
CA SER A 9 6.12 32.28 1.96
C SER A 9 7.59 32.44 1.60
N ASP A 10 8.04 33.63 1.16
CA ASP A 10 9.46 33.95 0.91
C ASP A 10 10.40 33.76 2.15
N GLU A 11 9.89 33.18 3.25
CA GLU A 11 10.60 32.97 4.50
C GLU A 11 11.09 31.51 4.62
N PRO A 12 12.33 31.30 5.11
CA PRO A 12 12.89 29.97 5.29
C PRO A 12 12.14 29.17 6.35
N VAL A 13 11.99 27.87 6.09
CA VAL A 13 11.35 26.91 7.01
C VAL A 13 12.18 26.80 8.28
N GLN A 14 11.55 27.03 9.43
CA GLN A 14 12.21 27.07 10.71
C GLN A 14 12.37 25.66 11.29
N VAL A 15 13.60 25.22 11.54
CA VAL A 15 13.95 23.88 12.01
C VAL A 15 14.55 23.95 13.40
N LEU A 16 14.03 23.17 14.33
CA LEU A 16 14.56 23.03 15.68
C LEU A 16 15.21 21.65 15.86
N PHE A 17 16.52 21.64 16.10
CA PHE A 17 17.24 20.46 16.55
C PHE A 17 17.23 20.40 18.07
N VAL A 18 16.73 19.29 18.63
CA VAL A 18 16.76 19.06 20.07
C VAL A 18 17.88 18.10 20.41
N LEU A 19 18.86 18.58 21.18
CA LEU A 19 20.05 17.82 21.54
C LEU A 19 20.06 17.54 23.06
N GLN A 20 19.98 16.26 23.42
CA GLN A 20 20.26 15.76 24.77
C GLN A 20 21.76 15.57 24.98
N ASN A 21 22.18 15.47 26.24
CA ASN A 21 23.54 15.04 26.53
C ASN A 21 23.77 13.63 25.97
N LYS A 22 24.99 13.34 25.49
CA LYS A 22 25.36 12.06 24.89
C LYS A 22 24.50 11.68 23.66
N PHE A 23 24.06 12.68 22.89
CA PHE A 23 23.47 12.48 21.57
C PHE A 23 24.48 11.89 20.58
N ASP A 24 24.00 11.17 19.55
CA ASP A 24 24.87 10.70 18.46
C ASP A 24 25.19 11.84 17.49
N LEU A 25 26.48 12.09 17.24
CA LEU A 25 26.91 13.22 16.42
C LEU A 25 26.39 13.14 14.98
N LEU A 26 26.31 11.95 14.38
CA LEU A 26 25.92 11.81 12.98
C LEU A 26 24.40 11.95 12.80
N ASP A 27 23.61 11.56 13.79
CA ASP A 27 22.16 11.80 13.83
C ASP A 27 21.82 13.30 13.76
N PHE A 28 22.70 14.14 14.31
CA PHE A 28 22.61 15.59 14.22
C PHE A 28 23.23 16.13 12.92
N ALA A 29 24.50 15.81 12.68
CA ALA A 29 25.29 16.41 11.61
C ALA A 29 24.78 16.04 10.22
N GLY A 30 24.29 14.81 10.03
CA GLY A 30 23.77 14.34 8.74
C GLY A 30 22.56 15.15 8.26
N PRO A 31 21.45 15.19 9.01
CA PRO A 31 20.31 16.04 8.67
C PRO A 31 20.66 17.52 8.60
N LEU A 32 21.50 18.04 9.52
CA LEU A 32 21.90 19.45 9.50
C LEU A 32 22.61 19.81 8.19
N GLU A 33 23.56 19.00 7.74
CA GLU A 33 24.31 19.22 6.51
C GLU A 33 23.35 19.26 5.30
N VAL A 34 22.43 18.31 5.20
CA VAL A 34 21.44 18.29 4.10
C VAL A 34 20.56 19.55 4.09
N LEU A 35 20.02 19.93 5.25
CA LEU A 35 19.11 21.07 5.36
C LEU A 35 19.84 22.41 5.14
N ALA A 36 21.10 22.52 5.56
CA ALA A 36 21.90 23.72 5.35
C ALA A 36 22.30 23.95 3.89
N GLN A 37 22.46 22.86 3.12
CA GLN A 37 22.81 22.92 1.69
C GLN A 37 21.59 23.13 0.77
N ALA A 38 20.37 22.93 1.27
CA ALA A 38 19.16 23.11 0.49
C ALA A 38 18.86 24.61 0.22
N ARG A 39 19.06 25.00 -1.04
CA ARG A 39 18.88 26.38 -1.54
C ARG A 39 18.04 26.35 -2.81
N ALA A 40 17.12 27.30 -2.96
CA ALA A 40 16.34 27.44 -4.19
C ALA A 40 17.20 27.96 -5.35
N ASP A 41 18.20 28.80 -5.09
CA ASP A 41 19.25 29.20 -6.02
C ASP A 41 20.64 29.09 -5.38
N LYS A 42 21.48 28.20 -5.90
CA LYS A 42 22.85 27.99 -5.39
C LYS A 42 23.69 29.27 -5.33
N LYS A 43 23.42 30.25 -6.19
CA LYS A 43 24.21 31.48 -6.28
C LYS A 43 23.74 32.56 -5.31
N ASP A 44 22.56 32.40 -4.72
CA ASP A 44 22.00 33.35 -3.79
C ASP A 44 21.96 32.74 -2.38
N ASP A 45 22.75 33.31 -1.48
CA ASP A 45 22.79 32.89 -0.07
C ASP A 45 21.48 33.21 0.67
N ALA A 46 20.68 34.17 0.17
CA ALA A 46 19.37 34.48 0.71
C ALA A 46 18.30 33.43 0.33
N SER A 47 18.58 32.54 -0.62
CA SER A 47 17.63 31.53 -1.11
C SER A 47 17.61 30.24 -0.27
N ARG A 48 18.21 30.26 0.93
CA ARG A 48 18.22 29.12 1.85
C ARG A 48 16.78 28.70 2.19
N ALA A 49 16.49 27.42 2.01
CA ALA A 49 15.15 26.89 2.27
C ALA A 49 14.87 26.65 3.76
N PHE A 50 15.92 26.39 4.55
CA PHE A 50 15.81 26.04 5.96
C PHE A 50 16.70 26.92 6.82
N ASP A 51 16.17 27.30 7.99
CA ASP A 51 16.92 27.95 9.05
C ASP A 51 16.93 27.03 10.28
N CYS A 52 18.13 26.62 10.71
CA CYS A 52 18.32 25.57 11.70
C CYS A 52 18.78 26.16 13.02
N THR A 53 17.96 25.98 14.07
CA THR A 53 18.26 26.38 15.44
C THR A 53 18.54 25.15 16.31
N ILE A 54 19.57 25.24 17.17
CA ILE A 54 20.00 24.16 18.07
C ILE A 54 19.57 24.46 19.51
N ALA A 55 18.74 23.59 20.08
CA ALA A 55 18.32 23.65 21.47
C ALA A 55 18.97 22.57 22.32
N GLY A 56 19.37 22.94 23.54
CA GLY A 56 19.90 22.03 24.55
C GLY A 56 19.52 22.39 25.97
N ALA A 57 19.82 21.47 26.90
CA ALA A 57 19.65 21.73 28.33
C ALA A 57 20.72 22.68 28.87
N GLU A 58 21.95 22.53 28.37
CA GLU A 58 23.11 23.33 28.73
C GLU A 58 23.67 24.08 27.52
N SER A 59 24.44 25.14 27.77
CA SER A 59 25.13 25.89 26.70
C SER A 59 26.10 25.02 25.90
N LYS A 60 26.66 23.97 26.51
CA LYS A 60 27.60 23.03 25.90
C LYS A 60 27.06 21.62 26.03
N ILE A 61 26.86 20.96 24.90
CA ILE A 61 26.30 19.62 24.84
C ILE A 61 27.38 18.67 24.34
N LEU A 62 27.63 17.62 25.10
CA LEU A 62 28.62 16.61 24.75
C LEU A 62 27.95 15.48 23.94
N SER A 63 28.37 15.28 22.69
CA SER A 63 27.99 14.08 21.92
C SER A 63 28.61 12.81 22.52
N ASP A 64 28.06 11.64 22.17
CA ASP A 64 28.62 10.37 22.62
C ASP A 64 30.07 10.17 22.14
N GLN A 65 30.37 10.64 20.93
CA GLN A 65 31.70 10.62 20.32
C GLN A 65 32.70 11.63 20.93
N GLY A 66 32.28 12.47 21.89
CA GLY A 66 33.15 13.37 22.63
C GLY A 66 33.33 14.76 22.03
N VAL A 67 32.60 15.10 20.96
CA VAL A 67 32.54 16.46 20.40
C VAL A 67 31.57 17.30 21.22
N VAL A 68 31.98 18.52 21.56
CA VAL A 68 31.13 19.51 22.26
C VAL A 68 30.52 20.45 21.24
N ILE A 69 29.20 20.62 21.30
CA ILE A 69 28.43 21.56 20.48
C ILE A 69 27.81 22.61 21.38
N ASP A 70 27.94 23.88 21.01
CA ASP A 70 27.26 24.97 21.70
C ASP A 70 25.77 25.00 21.32
N SER A 71 24.87 25.02 22.30
CA SER A 71 23.44 25.25 22.06
C SER A 71 23.20 26.74 21.81
N GLN A 72 22.39 27.04 20.80
CA GLN A 72 22.03 28.42 20.47
C GLN A 72 20.93 28.94 21.39
N ILE A 73 20.01 28.06 21.79
CA ILE A 73 18.92 28.37 22.73
C ILE A 73 18.78 27.26 23.77
N SER A 74 18.20 27.63 24.92
CA SER A 74 17.84 26.64 25.96
C SER A 74 16.50 25.97 25.63
N PHE A 75 16.24 24.77 26.18
CA PHE A 75 14.91 24.14 26.06
C PHE A 75 13.78 25.05 26.58
N LYS A 76 14.02 25.82 27.65
CA LYS A 76 13.03 26.76 28.19
C LYS A 76 12.66 27.84 27.16
N GLU A 77 13.64 28.38 26.46
CA GLU A 77 13.41 29.35 25.39
C GLU A 77 12.72 28.70 24.18
N ALA A 78 13.15 27.50 23.80
CA ALA A 78 12.56 26.73 22.71
C ALA A 78 11.07 26.46 22.94
N HIS A 79 10.65 26.12 24.17
CA HIS A 79 9.24 26.00 24.55
C HIS A 79 8.46 27.31 24.38
N GLY A 80 9.07 28.46 24.70
CA GLY A 80 8.44 29.78 24.56
C GLY A 80 8.24 30.20 23.10
N ARG A 81 9.09 29.71 22.19
CA ARG A 81 9.10 30.04 20.76
C ARG A 81 8.67 28.87 19.87
N LEU A 82 8.05 27.83 20.44
CA LEU A 82 7.74 26.59 19.74
C LEU A 82 6.80 26.77 18.54
N ASN A 83 5.97 27.82 18.60
CA ASN A 83 5.07 28.24 17.52
C ASN A 83 5.82 28.77 16.28
N GLU A 84 7.08 29.19 16.39
CA GLU A 84 7.88 29.71 15.28
C GLU A 84 8.42 28.58 14.39
N PHE A 85 8.73 27.42 14.96
CA PHE A 85 9.32 26.29 14.24
C PHE A 85 8.30 25.49 13.43
N ASP A 86 8.68 24.99 12.26
CA ASP A 86 7.86 24.13 11.39
C ASP A 86 8.33 22.67 11.45
N VAL A 87 9.62 22.45 11.72
CA VAL A 87 10.22 21.13 11.79
C VAL A 87 10.89 20.93 13.14
N LEU A 88 10.61 19.81 13.81
CA LEU A 88 11.32 19.36 15.00
C LEU A 88 12.17 18.14 14.64
N VAL A 89 13.48 18.23 14.80
CA VAL A 89 14.42 17.13 14.58
C VAL A 89 14.87 16.56 15.92
N VAL A 90 14.52 15.31 16.17
CA VAL A 90 14.83 14.55 17.38
C VAL A 90 15.95 13.56 17.10
N VAL A 91 17.11 13.79 17.69
CA VAL A 91 18.29 12.94 17.49
C VAL A 91 18.31 11.77 18.47
N GLY A 92 19.02 10.69 18.10
CA GLY A 92 19.29 9.58 18.99
C GLY A 92 20.41 9.86 19.99
N GLY A 93 20.69 8.87 20.82
CA GLY A 93 21.71 8.88 21.88
C GLY A 93 21.11 9.06 23.27
N ASP A 94 21.78 8.47 24.27
CA ASP A 94 21.39 8.42 25.69
C ASP A 94 19.92 8.03 25.98
N SER A 95 19.32 7.24 25.08
CA SER A 95 17.88 6.97 25.12
C SER A 95 17.42 6.30 26.41
N ASP A 96 18.22 5.38 26.96
CA ASP A 96 17.88 4.66 28.18
C ASP A 96 17.78 5.58 29.40
N HIS A 97 18.69 6.54 29.52
CA HIS A 97 18.70 7.49 30.63
C HIS A 97 17.58 8.51 30.49
N VAL A 98 17.35 9.04 29.28
CA VAL A 98 16.26 9.97 28.99
C VAL A 98 14.89 9.31 29.22
N LEU A 99 14.67 8.08 28.74
CA LEU A 99 13.40 7.35 28.92
C LEU A 99 13.09 7.07 30.40
N LYS A 100 14.11 6.76 31.21
CA LYS A 100 13.95 6.52 32.66
C LYS A 100 13.67 7.81 33.43
N SER A 101 14.40 8.88 33.12
CA SER A 101 14.27 10.17 33.81
C SER A 101 13.07 10.99 33.32
N LYS A 102 12.53 10.65 32.13
CA LYS A 102 11.49 11.41 31.42
C LYS A 102 11.88 12.88 31.22
N SER A 103 13.16 13.12 30.99
CA SER A 103 13.73 14.44 30.74
C SER A 103 13.56 14.85 29.27
N GLU A 104 14.08 16.03 28.91
CA GLU A 104 14.12 16.47 27.52
C GLU A 104 14.91 15.47 26.64
N PRO A 105 14.46 15.19 25.40
CA PRO A 105 13.49 15.97 24.62
C PRO A 105 12.02 15.51 24.74
N MET A 106 11.63 14.68 25.70
CA MET A 106 10.25 14.16 25.75
C MET A 106 9.18 15.26 25.92
N PRO A 107 9.30 16.21 26.87
CA PRO A 107 8.31 17.29 27.02
C PRO A 107 8.16 18.19 25.79
N ILE A 108 9.27 18.58 25.14
CA ILE A 108 9.20 19.44 23.94
C ILE A 108 8.56 18.73 22.75
N ILE A 109 8.79 17.42 22.61
CA ILE A 109 8.12 16.58 21.60
C ILE A 109 6.61 16.57 21.81
N THR A 110 6.14 16.36 23.05
CA THR A 110 4.71 16.39 23.37
C THR A 110 4.10 17.76 23.07
N ALA A 111 4.75 18.83 23.52
CA ALA A 111 4.29 20.21 23.28
C ALA A 111 4.17 20.53 21.79
N PHE A 112 5.13 20.08 20.97
CA PHE A 112 5.12 20.29 19.53
C PHE A 112 3.97 19.53 18.84
N ALA A 113 3.72 18.29 19.26
CA ALA A 113 2.62 17.48 18.74
C ALA A 113 1.23 18.04 19.14
N GLU A 114 1.09 18.58 20.35
CA GLU A 114 -0.13 19.25 20.81
C GLU A 114 -0.38 20.55 20.04
N LEU A 115 0.67 21.30 19.75
CA LEU A 115 0.56 22.54 18.99
C LEU A 115 0.03 22.30 17.57
N GLN A 116 0.40 21.19 16.91
CA GLN A 116 -0.19 20.80 15.63
C GLN A 116 -1.69 20.48 15.74
N LYS A 117 -2.12 19.80 16.81
CA LYS A 117 -3.55 19.53 17.06
C LYS A 117 -4.35 20.82 17.23
N ASN A 118 -3.77 21.79 17.95
CA ASN A 118 -4.41 23.07 18.24
C ASN A 118 -4.45 24.00 17.02
N ASN A 119 -3.44 23.91 16.14
CA ASN A 119 -3.39 24.68 14.92
C ASN A 119 -3.14 23.81 13.67
N PRO A 120 -4.16 23.10 13.17
CA PRO A 120 -4.03 22.28 11.97
C PRO A 120 -3.79 23.09 10.69
N THR A 121 -3.86 24.43 10.70
CA THR A 121 -3.65 25.21 9.46
C THR A 121 -2.18 25.28 9.07
N ARG A 122 -1.28 25.29 10.05
CA ARG A 122 0.18 25.28 9.83
C ARG A 122 0.63 23.82 9.75
N GLU A 123 1.38 23.46 8.72
CA GLU A 123 1.95 22.11 8.60
C GLU A 123 3.20 21.99 9.46
N ARG A 124 3.28 20.93 10.25
CA ARG A 124 4.48 20.63 11.04
C ARG A 124 4.99 19.24 10.74
N THR A 125 6.31 19.12 10.79
CA THR A 125 7.01 17.86 10.62
C THR A 125 7.81 17.52 11.86
N LEU A 126 7.69 16.28 12.32
CA LEU A 126 8.53 15.70 13.34
C LEU A 126 9.41 14.64 12.67
N LEU A 127 10.72 14.87 12.67
CA LEU A 127 11.72 13.97 12.14
C LEU A 127 12.53 13.39 13.31
N SER A 128 12.50 12.07 13.50
CA SER A 128 13.39 11.40 14.47
C SER A 128 14.41 10.53 13.77
N VAL A 129 15.64 10.47 14.29
CA VAL A 129 16.71 9.61 13.77
C VAL A 129 17.15 8.60 14.84
N CYS A 130 17.48 7.37 14.43
CA CYS A 130 18.05 6.34 15.30
C CYS A 130 17.14 6.06 16.51
N THR A 131 17.70 6.11 17.70
CA THR A 131 17.02 5.90 18.97
C THR A 131 16.09 7.06 19.34
N GLY A 132 16.10 8.18 18.60
CA GLY A 132 15.15 9.28 18.77
C GLY A 132 13.70 8.83 18.66
N SER A 133 13.40 7.83 17.81
CA SER A 133 12.03 7.29 17.67
C SER A 133 11.53 6.54 18.91
N LEU A 134 12.41 6.07 19.81
CA LEU A 134 12.02 5.48 21.09
C LEU A 134 11.27 6.49 21.97
N PHE A 135 11.65 7.76 21.92
CA PHE A 135 10.96 8.83 22.66
C PHE A 135 9.52 9.00 22.14
N LEU A 136 9.34 8.99 20.81
CA LEU A 136 8.04 9.09 20.16
C LEU A 136 7.15 7.87 20.49
N ALA A 137 7.76 6.68 20.58
CA ALA A 137 7.08 5.44 20.94
C ALA A 137 6.55 5.48 22.39
N GLU A 138 7.37 5.91 23.34
CA GLU A 138 6.99 6.02 24.76
C GLU A 138 5.90 7.08 24.97
N LEU A 139 5.94 8.17 24.19
CA LEU A 139 4.92 9.23 24.20
C LEU A 139 3.61 8.84 23.52
N GLY A 140 3.53 7.68 22.86
CA GLY A 140 2.32 7.24 22.14
C GLY A 140 2.02 8.05 20.87
N ILE A 141 2.98 8.84 20.38
CA ILE A 141 2.82 9.65 19.15
C ILE A 141 2.71 8.75 17.92
N LEU A 142 3.34 7.57 17.96
CA LEU A 142 3.38 6.62 16.86
C LEU A 142 2.16 5.67 16.81
N SER A 143 1.21 5.78 17.75
CA SER A 143 0.06 4.88 17.81
C SER A 143 -0.82 4.99 16.55
N GLY A 144 -1.00 3.86 15.86
CA GLY A 144 -1.71 3.78 14.57
C GLY A 144 -0.91 4.28 13.35
N LEU A 145 0.39 4.57 13.52
CA LEU A 145 1.30 4.96 12.44
C LEU A 145 2.29 3.83 12.14
N SER A 146 2.98 3.90 11.01
CA SER A 146 4.12 3.02 10.72
C SER A 146 5.42 3.72 11.10
N ALA A 147 6.38 3.00 11.69
CA ALA A 147 7.63 3.62 12.12
C ALA A 147 8.81 2.64 12.13
N THR A 148 10.02 3.19 12.16
CA THR A 148 11.27 2.43 12.27
C THR A 148 12.23 3.07 13.29
N THR A 149 13.28 2.36 13.64
CA THR A 149 14.35 2.79 14.56
C THR A 149 15.68 2.15 14.16
N HIS A 150 16.75 2.42 14.90
CA HIS A 150 18.02 1.74 14.72
C HIS A 150 17.85 0.20 14.86
N PRO A 151 18.41 -0.62 13.95
CA PRO A 151 18.21 -2.08 13.98
C PRO A 151 18.53 -2.73 15.33
N ASP A 152 19.61 -2.31 16.00
CA ASP A 152 20.00 -2.84 17.31
C ASP A 152 18.98 -2.58 18.43
N TYR A 153 18.10 -1.57 18.26
CA TYR A 153 17.09 -1.18 19.24
C TYR A 153 15.67 -1.60 18.82
N MET A 154 15.53 -2.36 17.74
CA MET A 154 14.22 -2.73 17.18
C MET A 154 13.34 -3.45 18.20
N THR A 155 13.89 -4.42 18.93
CA THR A 155 13.16 -5.14 19.99
C THR A 155 12.67 -4.21 21.10
N ALA A 156 13.51 -3.26 21.54
CA ALA A 156 13.13 -2.29 22.57
C ALA A 156 12.03 -1.36 22.05
N PHE A 157 12.13 -0.93 20.80
CA PHE A 157 11.16 -0.09 20.13
C PHE A 157 9.80 -0.77 19.95
N GLU A 158 9.77 -2.03 19.50
CA GLU A 158 8.53 -2.82 19.41
C GLU A 158 7.84 -2.95 20.77
N ASN A 159 8.63 -3.21 21.82
CA ASN A 159 8.13 -3.28 23.17
C ASN A 159 7.53 -1.93 23.59
N LEU A 160 8.24 -0.81 23.43
CA LEU A 160 7.72 0.51 23.79
C LEU A 160 6.43 0.85 23.05
N CYS A 161 6.37 0.60 21.73
CA CYS A 161 5.15 0.80 20.94
C CYS A 161 3.99 -0.08 21.43
N SER A 162 4.28 -1.33 21.84
CA SER A 162 3.27 -2.22 22.41
C SER A 162 2.80 -1.73 23.79
N HIS A 163 3.71 -1.25 24.64
CA HIS A 163 3.37 -0.75 25.97
C HIS A 163 2.55 0.54 25.89
N SER A 164 2.90 1.48 25.02
CA SER A 164 2.14 2.73 24.84
C SER A 164 0.74 2.46 24.27
N ALA A 165 0.61 1.57 23.28
CA ALA A 165 -0.69 1.16 22.76
C ALA A 165 -1.61 0.54 23.84
N VAL A 166 -1.07 -0.30 24.73
CA VAL A 166 -1.82 -0.88 25.85
C VAL A 166 -2.16 0.17 26.92
N ARG A 167 -1.19 1.02 27.28
CA ARG A 167 -1.34 2.09 28.28
C ARG A 167 -2.46 3.06 27.90
N ASP A 168 -2.47 3.47 26.63
CA ASP A 168 -3.35 4.54 26.15
C ASP A 168 -4.62 3.99 25.44
N LEU A 169 -4.78 2.66 25.38
CA LEU A 169 -5.87 1.96 24.69
C LEU A 169 -6.00 2.37 23.21
N GLN A 170 -4.85 2.52 22.53
CA GLN A 170 -4.77 2.95 21.14
C GLN A 170 -4.33 1.82 20.21
N GLU A 171 -4.41 2.07 18.91
CA GLU A 171 -3.86 1.20 17.89
C GLU A 171 -2.35 1.04 18.04
N ARG A 172 -1.87 -0.17 17.73
CA ARG A 172 -0.45 -0.48 17.75
C ARG A 172 0.24 0.15 16.55
N THR A 173 1.45 0.68 16.76
CA THR A 173 2.36 1.10 15.69
C THR A 173 2.75 -0.08 14.81
N ASP A 174 2.75 0.10 13.49
CA ASP A 174 3.31 -0.86 12.53
C ASP A 174 4.83 -0.68 12.43
N VAL A 175 5.58 -1.60 13.01
CA VAL A 175 7.04 -1.49 13.10
C VAL A 175 7.70 -2.08 11.84
N MET A 176 8.50 -1.27 11.16
CA MET A 176 9.17 -1.63 9.91
C MET A 176 10.67 -1.86 10.12
N GLU A 177 11.11 -3.12 10.10
CA GLU A 177 12.52 -3.49 10.35
C GLU A 177 13.44 -3.14 9.17
N ASP A 178 12.98 -3.32 7.94
CA ASP A 178 13.79 -3.18 6.72
C ASP A 178 13.75 -1.78 6.08
N ALA A 179 13.10 -0.81 6.73
CA ALA A 179 12.94 0.53 6.20
C ALA A 179 14.10 1.45 6.63
N ARG A 180 14.73 2.15 5.69
CA ARG A 180 15.70 3.21 6.01
C ARG A 180 15.05 4.35 6.78
N TYR A 181 13.94 4.84 6.26
CA TYR A 181 13.07 5.78 6.95
C TYR A 181 11.62 5.50 6.57
N VAL A 182 10.71 5.86 7.46
CA VAL A 182 9.26 5.73 7.30
C VAL A 182 8.62 7.09 7.45
N VAL A 183 7.76 7.47 6.51
CA VAL A 183 7.04 8.73 6.50
C VAL A 183 5.55 8.46 6.65
N ASN A 184 4.90 9.15 7.58
CA ASN A 184 3.45 9.13 7.76
C ASN A 184 2.85 10.49 7.44
N ASN A 185 1.57 10.50 7.07
CA ASN A 185 0.82 11.73 6.74
C ASN A 185 1.53 12.54 5.65
N LEU A 186 1.72 11.88 4.51
CA LEU A 186 2.18 12.50 3.26
C LEU A 186 1.42 13.79 2.97
N ARG A 187 2.12 14.76 2.37
CA ARG A 187 1.47 15.86 1.68
C ARG A 187 0.73 15.26 0.49
N PHE A 188 -0.60 15.31 0.50
CA PHE A 188 -1.50 14.65 -0.48
C PHE A 188 -1.35 15.13 -1.94
N ASP A 189 -0.45 16.08 -2.22
CA ASP A 189 -0.33 16.80 -3.49
C ASP A 189 0.99 16.55 -4.24
N ILE A 190 1.74 15.48 -3.91
CA ILE A 190 2.93 15.10 -4.70
C ILE A 190 2.48 14.24 -5.89
N GLY A 191 1.96 14.92 -6.91
CA GLY A 191 1.74 14.39 -8.27
C GLY A 191 0.77 13.22 -8.40
N ASP A 192 0.71 12.66 -9.61
CA ASP A 192 -0.05 11.43 -9.92
C ASP A 192 0.41 10.32 -8.94
N GLU A 193 -0.52 9.69 -8.19
CA GLU A 193 -0.20 8.56 -7.27
C GLU A 193 0.54 7.42 -7.98
N ASP A 194 0.39 7.33 -9.31
CA ASP A 194 1.05 6.36 -10.20
C ASP A 194 2.44 6.81 -10.69
N GLU A 195 2.80 8.09 -10.57
CA GLU A 195 4.11 8.68 -10.91
C GLU A 195 4.92 9.09 -9.65
N ASN A 196 4.31 9.07 -8.45
CA ASN A 196 4.96 9.47 -7.20
C ASN A 196 6.08 8.47 -6.80
N PRO A 197 7.37 8.87 -6.86
CA PRO A 197 8.50 7.96 -6.69
C PRO A 197 8.75 7.57 -5.23
N TYR A 198 7.94 8.08 -4.29
CA TYR A 198 8.09 7.85 -2.86
C TYR A 198 7.18 6.72 -2.33
N ILE A 199 6.16 6.31 -3.09
CA ILE A 199 5.25 5.23 -2.70
C ILE A 199 5.79 3.90 -3.23
N ARG A 200 6.58 3.16 -2.44
CA ARG A 200 6.95 1.78 -2.78
C ARG A 200 5.75 0.85 -2.60
N ARG A 201 5.18 0.37 -3.71
CA ARG A 201 4.08 -0.59 -3.69
C ARG A 201 4.67 -2.01 -3.67
N LYS A 202 4.03 -2.95 -2.95
CA LYS A 202 4.36 -4.40 -3.06
C LYS A 202 4.24 -4.94 -4.51
N SER A 203 3.58 -4.19 -5.41
CA SER A 203 3.46 -4.50 -6.84
C SER A 203 4.66 -4.11 -7.70
N ASP A 204 5.67 -3.41 -7.16
CA ASP A 204 6.84 -2.95 -7.93
C ASP A 204 7.74 -4.11 -8.38
N ALA A 205 7.43 -5.34 -7.96
CA ALA A 205 7.98 -6.59 -8.49
C ALA A 205 7.40 -7.00 -9.86
N GLY A 206 7.11 -6.05 -10.77
CA GLY A 206 7.06 -6.34 -12.22
C GLY A 206 5.74 -6.16 -12.97
N ARG A 207 4.95 -5.11 -12.72
CA ARG A 207 3.86 -4.73 -13.64
C ARG A 207 3.80 -3.23 -13.90
N ARG A 208 4.00 -2.81 -15.16
CA ARG A 208 3.71 -1.43 -15.61
C ARG A 208 2.20 -1.12 -15.47
N PRO A 209 1.81 -0.03 -14.79
CA PRO A 209 0.43 0.44 -14.81
C PRO A 209 0.07 1.00 -16.20
N SER A 210 -1.22 0.96 -16.55
CA SER A 210 -1.73 1.32 -17.87
C SER A 210 -2.20 2.78 -17.92
N ASN A 211 -1.67 3.55 -18.87
CA ASN A 211 -1.95 4.99 -19.11
C ASN A 211 -3.40 5.34 -19.57
N ALA A 212 -4.37 4.44 -19.42
CA ALA A 212 -5.64 4.54 -20.15
C ALA A 212 -6.73 5.44 -19.52
N ARG A 213 -6.44 6.20 -18.45
CA ARG A 213 -7.44 7.04 -17.75
C ARG A 213 -6.98 8.45 -17.32
N LYS A 214 -5.95 9.01 -17.97
CA LYS A 214 -5.36 10.31 -17.58
C LYS A 214 -6.34 11.49 -17.67
N GLY A 215 -7.29 11.48 -18.62
CA GLY A 215 -8.23 12.60 -18.83
C GLY A 215 -9.34 12.77 -17.77
N SER A 216 -9.75 11.70 -17.10
CA SER A 216 -10.82 11.76 -16.08
C SER A 216 -10.32 12.03 -14.65
N MET A 217 -9.02 11.83 -14.41
CA MET A 217 -8.36 12.10 -13.12
C MET A 217 -8.03 13.59 -12.97
N SER A 218 -7.58 14.25 -14.05
CA SER A 218 -7.27 15.68 -14.07
C SER A 218 -8.44 16.61 -13.68
N PHE A 219 -9.69 16.25 -13.99
CA PHE A 219 -10.86 17.03 -13.54
C PHE A 219 -11.16 16.85 -12.04
N LYS A 220 -10.92 15.64 -11.50
CA LYS A 220 -11.00 15.38 -10.05
C LYS A 220 -9.89 16.11 -9.28
N GLU A 221 -8.67 16.10 -9.82
CA GLU A 221 -7.49 16.77 -9.25
C GLU A 221 -7.60 18.29 -9.20
N SER A 222 -8.33 18.90 -10.16
CA SER A 222 -8.53 20.36 -10.15
C SER A 222 -9.31 20.87 -8.93
N ASN A 223 -10.13 20.02 -8.31
CA ASN A 223 -10.90 20.33 -7.10
C ASN A 223 -10.20 19.93 -5.78
N THR A 224 -9.04 19.28 -5.82
CA THR A 224 -8.30 18.82 -4.62
C THR A 224 -7.07 19.66 -4.27
N ARG A 225 -6.73 20.68 -5.07
CA ARG A 225 -5.54 21.56 -4.93
C ARG A 225 -5.44 22.38 -3.63
N ARG A 226 -6.37 22.22 -2.69
CA ARG A 226 -6.26 22.76 -1.33
C ARG A 226 -6.51 21.61 -0.38
N GLU A 227 -5.48 21.26 0.38
CA GLU A 227 -5.64 20.35 1.51
C GLU A 227 -6.75 20.92 2.41
N SER A 228 -7.87 20.21 2.53
CA SER A 228 -8.96 20.70 3.37
C SER A 228 -8.48 20.65 4.81
N ILE A 229 -8.37 21.81 5.46
CA ILE A 229 -8.05 21.94 6.89
C ILE A 229 -8.91 20.98 7.73
N THR A 230 -10.17 20.77 7.32
CA THR A 230 -11.11 19.80 7.92
C THR A 230 -10.59 18.35 7.88
N ARG A 231 -10.00 17.91 6.75
CA ARG A 231 -9.42 16.56 6.63
C ARG A 231 -8.17 16.41 7.50
N ARG A 232 -7.32 17.45 7.55
CA ARG A 232 -6.13 17.45 8.41
C ARG A 232 -6.49 17.44 9.90
N ALA A 233 -7.48 18.25 10.29
CA ALA A 233 -8.03 18.25 11.64
C ALA A 233 -8.69 16.92 12.03
N ALA A 234 -9.21 16.16 11.05
CA ALA A 234 -9.77 14.82 11.28
C ALA A 234 -8.70 13.72 11.37
N MET A 235 -7.46 13.98 10.95
CA MET A 235 -6.35 13.04 11.08
C MET A 235 -5.81 13.00 12.50
N ARG A 236 -5.17 11.88 12.85
CA ARG A 236 -4.42 11.78 14.11
C ARG A 236 -3.37 12.89 14.16
N LEU A 237 -3.18 13.41 15.38
CA LEU A 237 -2.25 14.52 15.66
C LEU A 237 -2.50 15.79 14.84
N GLY A 238 -3.72 16.01 14.32
CA GLY A 238 -4.00 17.19 13.48
C GLY A 238 -3.20 17.18 12.18
N GLY A 239 -2.91 15.99 11.66
CA GLY A 239 -2.12 15.78 10.44
C GLY A 239 -0.63 16.08 10.60
N LEU A 240 -0.08 15.97 11.81
CA LEU A 240 1.37 16.05 12.03
C LEU A 240 2.09 15.04 11.12
N ARG A 241 3.04 15.52 10.31
CA ARG A 241 3.89 14.64 9.52
C ARG A 241 4.93 14.04 10.45
N VAL A 242 5.00 12.71 10.51
CA VAL A 242 5.95 12.00 11.36
C VAL A 242 6.87 11.17 10.47
N ILE A 243 8.16 11.49 10.53
CA ILE A 243 9.23 10.80 9.80
C ILE A 243 10.13 10.14 10.83
N THR A 244 10.27 8.82 10.77
CA THR A 244 11.21 8.08 11.60
C THR A 244 12.29 7.48 10.72
N ALA A 245 13.55 7.81 10.97
CA ALA A 245 14.71 7.21 10.32
C ALA A 245 15.34 6.15 11.22
N GLY A 246 15.83 5.08 10.58
CA GLY A 246 16.48 3.95 11.24
C GLY A 246 17.90 4.30 11.66
N GLY A 247 18.92 3.71 11.03
CA GLY A 247 20.32 3.95 11.39
C GLY A 247 20.80 5.40 11.21
N VAL A 248 21.99 5.71 11.75
CA VAL A 248 22.59 7.05 11.74
C VAL A 248 22.71 7.68 10.34
N SER A 249 23.06 6.88 9.33
CA SER A 249 23.14 7.34 7.94
C SER A 249 21.78 7.52 7.27
N ALA A 250 20.73 6.87 7.78
CA ALA A 250 19.39 7.01 7.23
C ALA A 250 18.76 8.37 7.57
N GLY A 251 19.27 9.08 8.58
CA GLY A 251 18.89 10.47 8.86
C GLY A 251 19.19 11.40 7.68
N ILE A 252 20.28 11.16 6.95
CA ILE A 252 20.63 11.90 5.72
C ILE A 252 19.56 11.67 4.65
N ASP A 253 19.17 10.41 4.42
CA ASP A 253 18.16 10.07 3.41
C ASP A 253 16.77 10.63 3.77
N ALA A 254 16.43 10.68 5.05
CA ALA A 254 15.18 11.25 5.55
C ALA A 254 15.16 12.78 5.45
N ALA A 255 16.30 13.44 5.67
CA ALA A 255 16.44 14.88 5.45
C ALA A 255 16.33 15.23 3.97
N LEU A 256 16.91 14.42 3.07
CA LEU A 256 16.76 14.60 1.62
C LEU A 256 15.29 14.46 1.18
N TYR A 257 14.55 13.54 1.78
CA TYR A 257 13.10 13.46 1.60
C TYR A 257 12.39 14.72 2.10
N LEU A 258 12.80 15.28 3.24
CA LEU A 258 12.21 16.54 3.72
C LEU A 258 12.51 17.71 2.78
N VAL A 259 13.71 17.79 2.19
CA VAL A 259 14.05 18.78 1.17
C VAL A 259 13.16 18.62 -0.06
N SER A 260 12.93 17.38 -0.51
CA SER A 260 12.16 17.14 -1.74
C SER A 260 10.69 17.54 -1.64
N ILE A 261 10.09 17.41 -0.45
CA ILE A 261 8.66 17.74 -0.25
C ILE A 261 8.42 19.21 0.10
N VAL A 262 9.44 19.90 0.63
CA VAL A 262 9.35 21.31 1.05
C VAL A 262 9.78 22.23 -0.09
N VAL A 263 10.88 21.89 -0.76
CA VAL A 263 11.49 22.69 -1.82
C VAL A 263 11.12 22.10 -3.17
N ASP A 264 11.87 21.07 -3.60
CA ASP A 264 11.65 20.30 -4.82
C ASP A 264 12.56 19.05 -4.85
N GLU A 265 12.19 18.03 -5.61
CA GLU A 265 12.97 16.80 -5.77
C GLU A 265 14.30 17.04 -6.47
N GLU A 266 14.35 17.94 -7.46
CA GLU A 266 15.61 18.30 -8.14
C GLU A 266 16.62 18.88 -7.15
N VAL A 267 16.19 19.75 -6.23
CA VAL A 267 17.07 20.33 -5.19
C VAL A 267 17.59 19.24 -4.25
N ALA A 268 16.76 18.26 -3.88
CA ALA A 268 17.20 17.14 -3.05
C ALA A 268 18.25 16.27 -3.77
N GLU A 269 18.04 15.95 -5.06
CA GLU A 269 19.02 15.20 -5.86
C GLU A 269 20.33 15.96 -6.03
N GLU A 270 20.25 17.28 -6.20
CA GLU A 270 21.44 18.15 -6.27
C GLU A 270 22.22 18.19 -4.95
N VAL A 271 21.55 18.30 -3.81
CA VAL A 271 22.18 18.25 -2.49
C VAL A 271 22.84 16.88 -2.29
N ALA A 272 22.15 15.79 -2.63
CA ALA A 272 22.73 14.45 -2.58
C ALA A 272 23.99 14.33 -3.46
N GLY A 273 23.95 14.89 -4.68
CA GLY A 273 25.11 14.93 -5.58
C GLY A 273 26.28 15.74 -5.03
N MET A 274 26.02 16.89 -4.37
CA MET A 274 27.04 17.70 -3.71
C MET A 274 27.72 16.94 -2.56
N LEU A 275 26.92 16.26 -1.74
CA LEU A 275 27.41 15.43 -0.63
C LEU A 275 28.08 14.14 -1.09
N GLN A 276 28.05 13.86 -2.40
CA GLN A 276 28.46 12.57 -2.98
C GLN A 276 27.75 11.38 -2.31
N HIS A 277 26.50 11.61 -1.90
CA HIS A 277 25.68 10.65 -1.19
C HIS A 277 24.71 9.96 -2.14
N THR A 278 24.63 8.63 -2.06
CA THR A 278 23.61 7.88 -2.82
C THR A 278 22.31 7.86 -2.04
N TRP A 279 21.37 8.72 -2.42
CA TRP A 279 20.07 8.81 -1.76
C TRP A 279 19.28 7.51 -1.91
N THR A 280 19.03 6.84 -0.78
CA THR A 280 18.23 5.60 -0.75
C THR A 280 16.83 5.90 -0.23
N LYS A 281 15.83 5.84 -1.13
CA LYS A 281 14.44 6.14 -0.78
C LYS A 281 13.87 5.13 0.23
N GLY A 282 13.14 5.67 1.20
CA GLY A 282 12.50 4.94 2.30
C GLY A 282 11.10 4.45 1.95
N VAL A 283 10.31 4.18 2.98
CA VAL A 283 8.89 3.81 2.87
C VAL A 283 8.04 5.00 3.22
N VAL A 284 7.01 5.25 2.42
CA VAL A 284 6.09 6.34 2.66
C VAL A 284 4.68 5.78 2.72
N VAL A 285 4.02 6.02 3.83
CA VAL A 285 2.70 5.48 4.17
C VAL A 285 1.68 6.57 3.94
N ASP A 286 0.72 6.28 3.05
CA ASP A 286 -0.40 7.18 2.82
C ASP A 286 -1.28 7.22 4.08
N GLY A 287 -1.62 8.41 4.55
CA GLY A 287 -2.32 8.67 5.82
C GLY A 287 -3.78 8.19 5.84
N LEU A 288 -4.17 7.38 4.87
CA LEU A 288 -5.39 6.61 4.85
C LEU A 288 -4.97 5.17 4.53
N ASP A 289 -4.66 4.39 5.56
CA ASP A 289 -4.60 2.94 5.43
C ASP A 289 -6.04 2.49 5.14
N VAL A 290 -6.49 2.66 3.89
CA VAL A 290 -7.63 1.93 3.37
C VAL A 290 -7.11 0.52 3.36
N PRO A 291 -7.54 -0.34 4.31
CA PRO A 291 -6.98 -1.67 4.36
C PRO A 291 -7.20 -2.30 2.98
N ASP A 292 -6.11 -2.69 2.28
CA ASP A 292 -6.17 -3.48 1.04
C ASP A 292 -6.58 -4.93 1.37
N HIS A 293 -7.67 -5.02 2.10
CA HIS A 293 -8.25 -6.20 2.66
C HIS A 293 -9.54 -6.41 1.92
N MET A 294 -9.47 -7.27 0.90
CA MET A 294 -10.66 -7.74 0.23
C MET A 294 -11.48 -8.63 1.19
N ILE A 295 -12.47 -8.04 1.83
CA ILE A 295 -13.44 -8.73 2.67
C ILE A 295 -14.61 -9.14 1.78
N THR A 296 -14.82 -10.44 1.59
CA THR A 296 -15.92 -10.94 0.76
C THR A 296 -17.08 -11.37 1.64
N PHE A 297 -18.24 -10.74 1.48
CA PHE A 297 -19.46 -11.19 2.13
C PHE A 297 -20.01 -12.44 1.43
N LEU A 298 -20.07 -13.56 2.17
CA LEU A 298 -20.53 -14.84 1.66
C LEU A 298 -22.01 -15.05 1.99
N ARG A 299 -22.74 -15.62 1.03
CA ARG A 299 -24.12 -16.06 1.27
C ARG A 299 -24.17 -17.11 2.39
N PRO A 300 -25.16 -17.03 3.31
CA PRO A 300 -25.31 -17.97 4.42
C PRO A 300 -25.58 -19.39 3.91
N LYS A 301 -25.32 -20.36 4.77
CA LYS A 301 -25.72 -21.75 4.54
C LYS A 301 -27.24 -21.88 4.73
N ASP A 302 -27.85 -22.89 4.09
CA ASP A 302 -29.31 -23.05 4.03
C ASP A 302 -30.04 -23.11 5.39
N LYS A 303 -29.35 -23.44 6.49
CA LYS A 303 -29.91 -23.52 7.86
C LYS A 303 -29.31 -22.50 8.84
N GLN A 304 -28.66 -21.47 8.33
CA GLN A 304 -28.01 -20.45 9.16
C GLN A 304 -29.04 -19.38 9.60
N PRO A 305 -29.11 -19.02 10.90
CA PRO A 305 -30.02 -17.96 11.35
C PRO A 305 -29.68 -16.61 10.71
N PRO A 306 -30.67 -15.71 10.54
CA PRO A 306 -30.51 -14.42 9.86
C PRO A 306 -29.62 -13.42 10.63
N ASN A 307 -29.33 -13.70 11.91
CA ASN A 307 -28.43 -12.89 12.73
C ASN A 307 -26.95 -13.20 12.44
N PHE A 308 -26.63 -14.25 11.68
CA PHE A 308 -25.24 -14.62 11.42
C PHE A 308 -24.83 -14.30 9.98
N ALA A 309 -23.81 -13.45 9.85
CA ALA A 309 -23.17 -13.12 8.58
C ALA A 309 -21.81 -13.82 8.47
N THR A 310 -21.46 -14.36 7.29
CA THR A 310 -20.17 -15.03 7.07
C THR A 310 -19.33 -14.24 6.07
N PHE A 311 -18.09 -13.93 6.44
CA PHE A 311 -17.12 -13.20 5.61
C PHE A 311 -15.90 -14.06 5.32
N LYS A 312 -15.36 -13.94 4.12
CA LYS A 312 -14.01 -14.39 3.80
C LYS A 312 -13.07 -13.20 4.03
N VAL A 313 -12.07 -13.39 4.88
CA VAL A 313 -11.16 -12.33 5.33
C VAL A 313 -9.70 -12.72 5.05
N PRO A 314 -8.77 -11.75 4.99
CA PRO A 314 -7.34 -12.03 4.96
C PRO A 314 -6.87 -12.88 6.14
N ARG A 315 -5.72 -13.55 6.00
CA ARG A 315 -5.19 -14.44 7.03
C ARG A 315 -4.76 -13.69 8.30
N THR A 316 -4.22 -12.48 8.12
CA THR A 316 -3.73 -11.55 9.15
C THR A 316 -4.88 -10.99 9.99
N PHE A 317 -6.06 -10.79 9.39
CA PHE A 317 -7.22 -10.15 10.01
C PHE A 317 -7.68 -10.82 11.30
N ASN A 318 -7.72 -10.10 12.41
CA ASN A 318 -8.15 -10.61 13.71
C ASN A 318 -9.66 -10.38 13.93
N LYS A 319 -10.20 -10.85 15.07
CA LYS A 319 -11.65 -10.73 15.37
C LYS A 319 -12.07 -9.29 15.71
N MET A 320 -11.20 -8.52 16.36
CA MET A 320 -11.41 -7.13 16.70
C MET A 320 -11.38 -6.28 15.43
N ASP A 321 -10.43 -6.52 14.53
CA ASP A 321 -10.32 -5.83 13.24
C ASP A 321 -11.61 -5.95 12.43
N LEU A 322 -12.23 -7.14 12.38
CA LEU A 322 -13.49 -7.30 11.65
C LEU A 322 -14.67 -6.61 12.33
N ARG A 323 -14.71 -6.59 13.66
CA ARG A 323 -15.74 -5.87 14.42
C ARG A 323 -15.62 -4.37 14.19
N ASP A 324 -14.40 -3.86 14.29
CA ASP A 324 -14.06 -2.46 14.09
C ASP A 324 -14.36 -2.02 12.65
N TYR A 325 -13.87 -2.79 11.68
CA TYR A 325 -14.09 -2.55 10.25
C TYR A 325 -15.58 -2.50 9.89
N LEU A 326 -16.40 -3.43 10.39
CA LEU A 326 -17.83 -3.41 10.12
C LEU A 326 -18.55 -2.23 10.77
N LEU A 327 -18.09 -1.79 11.95
CA LEU A 327 -18.67 -0.64 12.64
C LEU A 327 -18.29 0.67 11.96
N HIS A 328 -17.02 0.89 11.65
CA HIS A 328 -16.54 2.17 11.14
C HIS A 328 -16.74 2.33 9.63
N ALA A 329 -16.58 1.26 8.83
CA ALA A 329 -16.71 1.36 7.38
C ALA A 329 -18.16 1.15 6.88
N TYR A 330 -18.99 0.40 7.62
CA TYR A 330 -20.34 0.04 7.19
C TYR A 330 -21.44 0.35 8.23
N GLU A 331 -21.10 0.93 9.39
CA GLU A 331 -22.06 1.24 10.46
C GLU A 331 -22.82 0.01 10.99
N VAL A 332 -22.21 -1.17 10.90
CA VAL A 332 -22.81 -2.45 11.32
C VAL A 332 -22.31 -2.84 12.69
N ALA A 333 -23.18 -2.71 13.70
CA ALA A 333 -22.90 -3.19 15.05
C ALA A 333 -22.93 -4.73 15.13
N THR A 334 -21.93 -5.31 15.79
CA THR A 334 -21.77 -6.77 15.95
C THR A 334 -21.72 -7.16 17.42
N LEU A 335 -22.43 -8.22 17.80
CA LEU A 335 -22.45 -8.77 19.16
C LEU A 335 -21.27 -9.71 19.43
N GLY A 336 -20.83 -10.46 18.41
CA GLY A 336 -19.73 -11.40 18.54
C GLY A 336 -19.15 -11.86 17.21
N VAL A 337 -17.88 -12.26 17.21
CA VAL A 337 -17.14 -12.72 16.01
C VAL A 337 -16.47 -14.07 16.26
N ARG A 338 -16.77 -15.05 15.41
CA ARG A 338 -16.13 -16.36 15.38
C ARG A 338 -15.23 -16.47 14.15
N SER A 339 -14.02 -17.00 14.31
CA SER A 339 -13.07 -17.21 13.21
C SER A 339 -12.82 -18.69 12.95
N GLN A 340 -12.79 -19.10 11.69
CA GLN A 340 -12.45 -20.45 11.27
C GLN A 340 -11.39 -20.41 10.15
N LEU A 341 -10.33 -21.19 10.31
CA LEU A 341 -9.29 -21.36 9.29
C LEU A 341 -9.47 -22.72 8.61
N ARG A 342 -9.66 -22.72 7.28
CA ARG A 342 -9.88 -23.95 6.51
C ARG A 342 -8.71 -24.22 5.59
N GLN A 343 -8.02 -25.33 5.81
CA GLN A 343 -6.91 -25.76 4.94
C GLN A 343 -7.42 -26.18 3.56
N GLN A 344 -6.67 -25.82 2.51
CA GLN A 344 -6.97 -26.23 1.15
C GLN A 344 -6.31 -27.56 0.81
N ARG A 345 -6.91 -28.31 -0.12
CA ARG A 345 -6.34 -29.57 -0.63
C ARG A 345 -5.03 -29.29 -1.38
N PRO A 346 -3.98 -30.12 -1.24
CA PRO A 346 -2.78 -30.03 -2.06
C PRO A 346 -3.11 -30.06 -3.55
N ARG A 347 -2.39 -29.27 -4.34
CA ARG A 347 -2.53 -29.17 -5.79
C ARG A 347 -1.19 -29.39 -6.46
N ARG A 348 -1.20 -29.92 -7.68
CA ARG A 348 -0.01 -30.04 -8.52
C ARG A 348 0.12 -28.79 -9.39
N SER A 349 1.28 -28.15 -9.38
CA SER A 349 1.57 -27.00 -10.25
C SER A 349 1.51 -27.44 -11.70
N LYS A 350 0.76 -26.72 -12.54
CA LYS A 350 0.68 -26.99 -13.98
C LYS A 350 1.99 -26.65 -14.71
N VAL A 351 2.78 -25.74 -14.16
CA VAL A 351 4.02 -25.26 -14.78
C VAL A 351 5.21 -26.14 -14.37
N HIS A 352 5.38 -26.37 -13.07
CA HIS A 352 6.57 -27.04 -12.53
C HIS A 352 6.33 -28.50 -12.13
N GLY A 353 5.09 -28.98 -12.18
CA GLY A 353 4.73 -30.35 -11.79
C GLY A 353 4.86 -30.66 -10.29
N ARG A 354 5.40 -29.76 -9.46
CA ARG A 354 5.55 -29.92 -8.00
C ARG A 354 4.20 -29.89 -7.29
N ILE A 355 4.04 -30.72 -6.26
CA ILE A 355 2.87 -30.70 -5.37
C ILE A 355 3.08 -29.59 -4.34
N TYR A 356 2.14 -28.67 -4.24
CA TYR A 356 2.15 -27.61 -3.22
C TYR A 356 0.77 -27.50 -2.58
N ARG A 357 0.71 -26.95 -1.36
CA ARG A 357 -0.55 -26.67 -0.69
C ARG A 357 -0.88 -25.19 -0.81
N PRO A 358 -2.03 -24.80 -1.40
CA PRO A 358 -2.47 -23.42 -1.40
C PRO A 358 -2.68 -22.90 0.03
N PRO A 359 -2.53 -21.58 0.26
CA PRO A 359 -2.71 -21.00 1.58
C PRO A 359 -4.13 -21.27 2.13
N PRO A 360 -4.28 -21.44 3.46
CA PRO A 360 -5.59 -21.70 4.05
C PRO A 360 -6.52 -20.50 3.88
N ILE A 361 -7.82 -20.78 3.78
CA ILE A 361 -8.86 -19.75 3.65
C ILE A 361 -9.39 -19.45 5.05
N LYS A 362 -9.29 -18.19 5.47
CA LYS A 362 -9.88 -17.71 6.73
C LYS A 362 -11.30 -17.20 6.46
N THR A 363 -12.25 -17.70 7.21
CA THR A 363 -13.64 -17.24 7.21
C THR A 363 -14.03 -16.83 8.61
N MET A 364 -14.72 -15.72 8.75
CA MET A 364 -15.28 -15.25 10.02
C MET A 364 -16.79 -15.21 9.95
N THR A 365 -17.45 -15.61 11.03
CA THR A 365 -18.89 -15.55 11.18
C THR A 365 -19.20 -14.58 12.29
N VAL A 366 -19.99 -13.56 11.98
CA VAL A 366 -20.33 -12.43 12.83
C VAL A 366 -21.79 -12.55 13.24
N GLU A 367 -22.06 -12.35 14.52
CA GLU A 367 -23.40 -12.18 15.06
C GLU A 367 -23.76 -10.69 14.97
N LEU A 368 -24.71 -10.38 14.09
CA LEU A 368 -25.19 -9.03 13.81
C LEU A 368 -26.18 -8.60 14.89
N ALA A 369 -26.14 -7.32 15.27
CA ALA A 369 -27.17 -6.73 16.12
C ALA A 369 -28.52 -6.60 15.38
N LYS A 370 -28.49 -6.38 14.06
CA LYS A 370 -29.67 -6.33 13.19
C LYS A 370 -29.67 -7.53 12.24
N PRO A 371 -30.78 -8.31 12.15
CA PRO A 371 -30.86 -9.44 11.23
C PRO A 371 -30.72 -8.99 9.78
N PHE A 372 -30.05 -9.80 8.97
CA PHE A 372 -29.93 -9.58 7.52
C PHE A 372 -30.30 -10.86 6.76
N VAL A 373 -31.21 -10.72 5.81
CA VAL A 373 -31.65 -11.83 4.94
C VAL A 373 -31.19 -11.55 3.51
N TRP A 374 -30.46 -12.50 2.93
CA TRP A 374 -30.03 -12.39 1.55
C TRP A 374 -31.22 -12.48 0.57
N PRO A 375 -31.23 -11.69 -0.51
CA PRO A 375 -32.26 -11.81 -1.53
C PRO A 375 -32.20 -13.18 -2.20
N ALA A 376 -33.35 -13.67 -2.68
CA ALA A 376 -33.42 -14.88 -3.49
C ALA A 376 -32.51 -14.76 -4.73
N ARG A 377 -32.02 -15.89 -5.23
CA ARG A 377 -31.26 -15.88 -6.49
C ARG A 377 -32.23 -15.60 -7.64
N PRO A 378 -31.90 -14.72 -8.59
CA PRO A 378 -32.69 -14.54 -9.79
C PRO A 378 -32.83 -15.88 -10.52
N GLU A 379 -34.06 -16.22 -10.92
CA GLU A 379 -34.34 -17.39 -11.76
C GLU A 379 -33.84 -17.15 -13.18
N ASP A 380 -34.11 -15.95 -13.70
CA ASP A 380 -33.62 -15.52 -15.00
C ASP A 380 -32.21 -14.95 -14.90
N LYS A 381 -31.27 -15.55 -15.64
CA LYS A 381 -29.86 -15.16 -15.71
C LYS A 381 -29.48 -14.49 -17.03
N THR A 382 -30.42 -14.39 -17.97
CA THR A 382 -30.17 -13.83 -19.31
C THR A 382 -29.49 -12.45 -19.33
N PRO A 383 -29.64 -11.54 -18.33
CA PRO A 383 -28.91 -10.27 -18.34
C PRO A 383 -27.41 -10.43 -18.04
N TRP A 384 -27.00 -11.53 -17.43
CA TRP A 384 -25.64 -11.77 -16.91
C TRP A 384 -24.90 -12.87 -17.67
N THR A 385 -25.61 -13.70 -18.44
CA THR A 385 -25.02 -14.73 -19.29
C THR A 385 -25.34 -14.48 -20.75
N SER A 386 -24.29 -14.32 -21.56
CA SER A 386 -24.45 -14.38 -23.01
C SER A 386 -24.70 -15.84 -23.45
N GLU A 387 -25.55 -16.05 -24.45
CA GLU A 387 -25.80 -17.41 -25.01
C GLU A 387 -24.49 -18.10 -25.43
N ARG A 388 -23.50 -17.30 -25.84
CA ARG A 388 -22.16 -17.77 -26.22
C ARG A 388 -21.40 -18.34 -25.03
N GLU A 389 -21.41 -17.65 -23.89
CA GLU A 389 -20.76 -18.13 -22.65
C GLU A 389 -21.43 -19.41 -22.15
N GLU A 390 -22.76 -19.49 -22.18
CA GLU A 390 -23.46 -20.72 -21.77
C GLU A 390 -23.12 -21.92 -22.66
N ARG A 391 -23.03 -21.72 -23.98
CA ARG A 391 -22.56 -22.78 -24.90
C ARG A 391 -21.12 -23.19 -24.62
N GLN A 392 -20.22 -22.24 -24.35
CA GLN A 392 -18.83 -22.53 -24.02
C GLN A 392 -18.69 -23.25 -22.68
N ASP A 393 -19.44 -22.85 -21.66
CA ASP A 393 -19.50 -23.49 -20.36
C ASP A 393 -20.05 -24.92 -20.46
N ALA A 394 -21.14 -25.11 -21.22
CA ALA A 394 -21.72 -26.41 -21.47
C ALA A 394 -20.74 -27.34 -22.21
N ALA A 395 -20.04 -26.84 -23.22
CA ALA A 395 -19.00 -27.58 -23.93
C ALA A 395 -17.83 -27.96 -23.00
N THR A 396 -17.36 -27.02 -22.17
CA THR A 396 -16.27 -27.23 -21.20
C THR A 396 -16.67 -28.25 -20.14
N ARG A 397 -17.90 -28.18 -19.61
CA ARG A 397 -18.43 -29.18 -18.65
C ARG A 397 -18.52 -30.56 -19.27
N ARG A 398 -19.01 -30.66 -20.52
CA ARG A 398 -19.03 -31.93 -21.26
C ARG A 398 -17.62 -32.49 -21.43
N GLN A 399 -16.67 -31.68 -21.89
CA GLN A 399 -15.28 -32.09 -22.07
C GLN A 399 -14.62 -32.54 -20.76
N ARG A 400 -14.83 -31.81 -19.65
CA ARG A 400 -14.34 -32.21 -18.31
C ARG A 400 -14.95 -33.52 -17.85
N SER A 401 -16.26 -33.70 -18.04
CA SER A 401 -16.93 -34.95 -17.69
C SER A 401 -16.42 -36.12 -18.53
N TRP A 402 -16.13 -35.87 -19.81
CA TRP A 402 -15.56 -36.83 -20.75
C TRP A 402 -14.14 -37.25 -20.33
N GLN A 403 -13.26 -36.28 -20.06
CA GLN A 403 -11.91 -36.54 -19.55
C GLN A 403 -11.94 -37.26 -18.20
N SER A 404 -12.84 -36.88 -17.29
CA SER A 404 -12.97 -37.52 -15.97
C SER A 404 -13.45 -38.96 -16.07
N LYS A 405 -14.40 -39.27 -16.97
CA LYS A 405 -14.84 -40.65 -17.22
C LYS A 405 -13.68 -41.48 -17.74
N ILE A 406 -12.97 -41.00 -18.77
CA ILE A 406 -11.82 -41.71 -19.36
C ILE A 406 -10.72 -41.95 -18.32
N GLN A 407 -10.38 -40.94 -17.51
CA GLN A 407 -9.36 -41.11 -16.45
C GLN A 407 -9.76 -42.13 -15.37
N LYS A 408 -11.07 -42.26 -15.08
CA LYS A 408 -11.56 -43.20 -14.06
C LYS A 408 -11.74 -44.62 -14.58
N THR A 409 -12.23 -44.79 -15.80
CA THR A 409 -12.58 -46.11 -16.36
C THR A 409 -11.54 -46.68 -17.31
N GLY A 410 -10.62 -45.85 -17.82
CA GLY A 410 -9.64 -46.22 -18.84
C GLY A 410 -10.24 -46.52 -20.21
N LYS A 411 -11.57 -46.42 -20.38
CA LYS A 411 -12.29 -46.78 -21.60
C LYS A 411 -12.75 -45.53 -22.33
N MET A 412 -12.52 -45.50 -23.65
CA MET A 412 -13.04 -44.44 -24.51
C MET A 412 -14.51 -44.76 -24.85
N PRO A 413 -15.43 -43.79 -24.74
CA PRO A 413 -16.84 -44.04 -25.02
C PRO A 413 -17.01 -44.47 -26.48
N LEU A 414 -17.87 -45.47 -26.67
CA LEU A 414 -18.18 -45.99 -27.99
C LEU A 414 -18.88 -44.92 -28.83
N ARG A 415 -18.72 -45.00 -30.15
CA ARG A 415 -19.31 -44.05 -31.10
C ARG A 415 -20.83 -43.92 -30.92
N GLU A 416 -21.48 -44.99 -30.48
CA GLU A 416 -22.93 -45.06 -30.22
C GLU A 416 -23.35 -44.30 -28.95
N GLU A 417 -22.47 -44.21 -27.94
CA GLU A 417 -22.71 -43.48 -26.69
C GLU A 417 -22.47 -41.97 -26.85
N THR A 418 -21.81 -41.56 -27.94
CA THR A 418 -21.54 -40.16 -28.25
C THR A 418 -22.66 -39.55 -29.07
N LYS A 419 -23.10 -38.33 -28.71
CA LYS A 419 -24.08 -37.58 -29.51
C LYS A 419 -23.54 -37.39 -30.93
N ALA A 420 -24.34 -37.74 -31.93
CA ALA A 420 -24.01 -37.52 -33.33
C ALA A 420 -23.74 -36.02 -33.57
N GLN A 421 -22.63 -35.72 -34.23
CA GLN A 421 -22.32 -34.35 -34.66
C GLN A 421 -23.36 -33.86 -35.67
N ALA A 422 -23.66 -32.56 -35.67
CA ALA A 422 -24.63 -31.94 -36.59
C ALA A 422 -24.28 -32.19 -38.07
N SER A 423 -22.99 -32.28 -38.40
CA SER A 423 -22.50 -32.69 -39.72
C SER A 423 -22.98 -34.09 -40.15
N ARG A 424 -23.22 -35.00 -39.21
CA ARG A 424 -23.70 -36.36 -39.51
C ARG A 424 -25.19 -36.37 -39.87
N ALA A 425 -25.98 -35.46 -39.29
CA ALA A 425 -27.39 -35.33 -39.63
C ALA A 425 -27.55 -34.75 -41.05
N THR A 426 -26.82 -33.68 -41.34
CA THR A 426 -26.80 -33.05 -42.68
C THR A 426 -26.26 -33.99 -43.76
N LEU A 427 -25.18 -34.73 -43.48
CA LEU A 427 -24.67 -35.76 -44.40
C LEU A 427 -25.67 -36.90 -44.61
N ARG A 428 -26.45 -37.26 -43.58
CA ARG A 428 -27.50 -38.30 -43.71
C ARG A 428 -28.64 -37.83 -44.60
N GLU A 429 -29.03 -36.57 -44.50
CA GLU A 429 -30.03 -35.95 -45.39
C GLU A 429 -29.51 -35.82 -46.82
N GLN A 430 -28.26 -35.38 -47.01
CA GLN A 430 -27.63 -35.32 -48.34
C GLN A 430 -27.50 -36.70 -48.97
N ALA A 431 -27.07 -37.72 -48.21
CA ALA A 431 -27.00 -39.09 -48.70
C ALA A 431 -28.37 -39.62 -49.10
N LYS A 432 -29.42 -39.32 -48.32
CA LYS A 432 -30.80 -39.69 -48.64
C LYS A 432 -31.27 -39.00 -49.94
N ARG A 433 -31.01 -37.71 -50.08
CA ARG A 433 -31.33 -36.95 -51.30
C ARG A 433 -30.61 -37.51 -52.53
N LEU A 434 -29.32 -37.81 -52.43
CA LEU A 434 -28.54 -38.37 -53.54
C LEU A 434 -29.05 -39.76 -53.96
N LEU A 435 -29.51 -40.57 -53.00
CA LEU A 435 -30.13 -41.86 -53.28
C LEU A 435 -31.50 -41.74 -53.97
N GLU A 436 -32.27 -40.69 -53.65
CA GLU A 436 -33.61 -40.47 -54.21
C GLU A 436 -33.60 -39.74 -55.57
N GLN A 437 -32.72 -38.75 -55.75
CA GLN A 437 -32.72 -37.85 -56.91
C GLN A 437 -31.57 -38.08 -57.90
N GLY A 438 -30.48 -38.76 -57.50
CA GLY A 438 -29.28 -38.90 -58.30
C GLY A 438 -28.54 -37.57 -58.56
N GLY A 439 -27.38 -37.62 -59.21
CA GLY A 439 -26.63 -36.42 -59.63
C GLY A 439 -25.67 -35.86 -58.59
N TRP A 440 -24.64 -36.63 -58.22
CA TRP A 440 -23.50 -36.09 -57.47
C TRP A 440 -22.53 -35.40 -58.44
N GLU A 441 -22.26 -34.12 -58.22
CA GLU A 441 -21.25 -33.36 -58.94
C GLU A 441 -20.12 -32.94 -57.99
N SER A 442 -18.87 -33.19 -58.40
CA SER A 442 -17.70 -32.65 -57.71
C SER A 442 -17.61 -31.16 -57.99
N GLY A 443 -18.12 -30.33 -57.07
CA GLY A 443 -17.96 -28.87 -57.11
C GLY A 443 -16.50 -28.38 -56.97
N THR A 444 -15.53 -29.29 -57.01
CA THR A 444 -14.08 -29.04 -57.01
C THR A 444 -13.54 -29.18 -58.43
N ALA A 445 -12.86 -28.13 -58.93
CA ALA A 445 -12.13 -28.18 -60.20
C ALA A 445 -11.09 -29.31 -60.15
N VAL A 446 -11.23 -30.29 -61.04
CA VAL A 446 -10.29 -31.41 -61.12
C VAL A 446 -8.96 -30.90 -61.67
N ASP A 447 -7.87 -31.19 -60.96
CA ASP A 447 -6.52 -30.85 -61.42
C ASP A 447 -6.29 -31.48 -62.81
N PRO A 448 -5.84 -30.71 -63.83
CA PRO A 448 -5.68 -31.17 -65.22
C PRO A 448 -4.87 -32.45 -65.38
N ARG A 449 -3.99 -32.77 -64.42
CA ARG A 449 -3.18 -34.00 -64.43
C ARG A 449 -3.98 -35.30 -64.28
N PHE A 450 -5.22 -35.21 -63.78
CA PHE A 450 -6.06 -36.37 -63.48
C PHE A 450 -7.28 -36.51 -64.39
N VAL A 451 -7.36 -35.72 -65.46
CA VAL A 451 -8.38 -35.88 -66.50
C VAL A 451 -7.93 -36.98 -67.47
N GLN A 452 -8.55 -38.17 -67.39
CA GLN A 452 -8.32 -39.19 -68.42
C GLN A 452 -8.96 -38.72 -69.75
N PRO A 453 -8.26 -38.84 -70.90
CA PRO A 453 -8.84 -38.52 -72.20
C PRO A 453 -10.00 -39.48 -72.50
N LYS A 454 -11.14 -38.92 -72.96
CA LYS A 454 -12.27 -39.70 -73.49
C LYS A 454 -11.76 -40.63 -74.58
N LYS A 455 -12.11 -41.92 -74.52
CA LYS A 455 -11.97 -42.83 -75.67
C LYS A 455 -12.89 -42.33 -76.78
N ASP A 456 -12.31 -42.03 -77.94
CA ASP A 456 -13.07 -41.82 -79.17
C ASP A 456 -13.73 -43.14 -79.58
N ASP A 457 -15.06 -43.14 -79.59
CA ASP A 457 -15.85 -44.13 -80.31
C ASP A 457 -15.92 -43.67 -81.78
N GLY A 458 -15.16 -44.31 -82.68
CA GLY A 458 -15.36 -44.10 -84.11
C GLY A 458 -14.27 -44.58 -85.08
N VAL A 459 -14.48 -45.80 -85.60
CA VAL A 459 -14.26 -46.26 -87.00
C VAL A 459 -12.80 -46.49 -87.48
N ASP A 460 -12.37 -47.75 -87.50
CA ASP A 460 -12.36 -48.59 -88.72
C ASP A 460 -12.46 -50.09 -88.35
#